data_AF-A0A1B6LZA8-F1
#
_entry.id   AF-A0A1B6LZA8-F1
#
_cell.length_a   1.000
_cell.length_b   1.000
_cell.length_c   1.000
_cell.angle_alpha   90.00
_cell.angle_beta   90.00
_cell.angle_gamma   90.00
#
_symmetry.space_group_name_H-M   'P 1'
#
loop_
_entity.id
_entity.type
_entity.pdbx_description
1 polymer ?
#
loop_
_entity_poly.entity_id
_entity_poly.type
_entity_poly.pdbx_seq_one_letter_code
_entity_poly.pdbx_strand_id
1 'polypeptide(L)'
;RVRYKLYRTAYSRVHDTVTFRVSAPQCQALAPATLRFVHTPPPQLVQRVTVVLHTLKVVEGAAAVLSQAHLDVTMLGLSSLEYELTHPMAHGWLDVLLQDGSLARPNVSLFTAQEVGQHRVRYTHDGSETRSDLLQFVAVSTREEDFLYVGELEISVNLTNDNVPVRAVDRVFRVVQDGARLITGQDLSYMDADNGTGPE
;
A
#
# COMPACT_ATOMS: atom_id res chain seq x y z
N ARG A 1 32.07 -13.15 9.92
CA ARG A 1 31.63 -13.52 8.55
C ARG A 1 30.11 -13.39 8.51
N VAL A 2 29.56 -12.58 7.62
CA VAL A 2 28.11 -12.47 7.40
C VAL A 2 27.75 -13.33 6.18
N ARG A 3 26.63 -14.07 6.23
CA ARG A 3 26.15 -14.90 5.12
C ARG A 3 24.71 -14.50 4.81
N TYR A 4 24.46 -14.14 3.56
CA TYR A 4 23.12 -13.87 3.03
C TYR A 4 22.53 -15.15 2.43
N LYS A 5 21.29 -15.47 2.77
CA LYS A 5 20.53 -16.59 2.19
C LYS A 5 19.05 -16.22 2.25
N LEU A 6 18.32 -16.48 1.16
CA LEU A 6 16.86 -16.38 1.17
C LEU A 6 16.23 -17.48 2.03
N TYR A 7 15.08 -17.19 2.61
CA TYR A 7 14.34 -18.13 3.47
C TYR A 7 13.87 -19.37 2.70
N ARG A 8 13.32 -19.16 1.50
CA ARG A 8 12.82 -20.18 0.56
C ARG A 8 13.30 -19.87 -0.86
N THR A 9 13.10 -20.80 -1.79
CA THR A 9 13.33 -20.57 -3.22
C THR A 9 12.40 -19.48 -3.74
N ALA A 10 12.98 -18.36 -4.20
CA ALA A 10 12.23 -17.24 -4.75
C ALA A 10 11.88 -17.48 -6.23
N TYR A 11 10.61 -17.31 -6.57
CA TYR A 11 10.07 -17.39 -7.94
C TYR A 11 9.85 -16.01 -8.58
N SER A 12 10.16 -14.94 -7.85
CA SER A 12 10.26 -13.58 -8.37
C SER A 12 11.59 -12.93 -7.97
N ARG A 13 11.88 -11.76 -8.54
CA ARG A 13 13.07 -10.99 -8.16
C ARG A 13 12.89 -10.47 -6.73
N VAL A 14 13.91 -10.63 -5.90
CA VAL A 14 13.92 -10.13 -4.52
C VAL A 14 14.97 -9.04 -4.39
N HIS A 15 14.55 -7.91 -3.84
CA HIS A 15 15.43 -6.82 -3.40
C HIS A 15 15.45 -6.81 -1.88
N ASP A 16 16.65 -6.78 -1.31
CA ASP A 16 16.84 -6.74 0.14
C ASP A 16 17.99 -5.78 0.48
N THR A 17 18.00 -5.25 1.69
CA THR A 17 19.00 -4.28 2.12
C THR A 17 19.42 -4.49 3.56
N VAL A 18 20.71 -4.27 3.84
CA VAL A 18 21.21 -4.18 5.21
C VAL A 18 21.86 -2.82 5.40
N THR A 19 21.28 -2.03 6.31
CA THR A 19 21.83 -0.73 6.71
C THR A 19 22.65 -0.89 7.98
N PHE A 20 23.88 -0.40 7.96
CA PHE A 20 24.80 -0.48 9.09
C PHE A 20 25.44 0.88 9.37
N ARG A 21 25.82 1.11 10.63
CA ARG A 21 26.53 2.30 11.07
C ARG A 21 27.81 1.86 11.77
N VAL A 22 28.91 2.52 11.44
CA VAL A 22 30.22 2.25 12.05
C VAL A 22 30.63 3.43 12.92
N SER A 23 31.07 3.13 14.14
CA SER A 23 31.55 4.10 15.11
C SER A 23 32.73 3.55 15.90
N ALA A 24 33.63 4.41 16.32
CA ALA A 24 34.72 4.07 17.24
C ALA A 24 34.61 4.93 18.52
N PRO A 25 35.13 4.46 19.67
CA PRO A 25 35.18 5.26 20.90
C PRO A 25 35.87 6.61 20.63
N GLN A 26 35.29 7.69 21.13
CA GLN A 26 35.78 9.06 20.94
C GLN A 26 35.79 9.58 19.49
N CYS A 27 35.11 8.89 18.56
CA CYS A 27 34.92 9.38 17.19
C CYS A 27 33.43 9.60 16.90
N GLN A 28 33.13 10.56 16.03
CA GLN A 28 31.78 10.70 15.47
C GLN A 28 31.46 9.47 14.63
N ALA A 29 30.30 8.86 14.88
CA ALA A 29 29.84 7.74 14.09
C ALA A 29 29.61 8.17 12.64
N LEU A 30 30.09 7.35 11.69
CA LEU A 30 29.91 7.59 10.27
C LEU A 30 28.42 7.63 9.91
N ALA A 31 28.12 8.23 8.77
CA ALA A 31 26.79 8.15 8.17
C ALA A 31 26.42 6.67 7.93
N PRO A 32 25.13 6.29 8.08
CA PRO A 32 24.69 4.94 7.76
C PRO A 32 25.05 4.57 6.31
N ALA A 33 25.56 3.36 6.13
CA ALA A 33 25.83 2.77 4.83
C ALA A 33 24.84 1.63 4.56
N THR A 34 24.40 1.48 3.31
CA THR A 34 23.43 0.45 2.91
C THR A 34 24.06 -0.53 1.93
N LEU A 35 24.05 -1.81 2.27
CA LEU A 35 24.39 -2.90 1.35
C LEU A 35 23.09 -3.39 0.69
N ARG A 36 23.06 -3.44 -0.64
CA ARG A 36 21.90 -3.91 -1.42
C ARG A 36 22.14 -5.33 -1.93
N PHE A 37 21.16 -6.19 -1.75
CA PHE A 37 21.13 -7.55 -2.28
C PHE A 37 20.04 -7.63 -3.35
N VAL A 38 20.40 -8.13 -4.52
CA VAL A 38 19.45 -8.36 -5.62
C VAL A 38 19.54 -9.82 -6.01
N HIS A 39 18.49 -10.58 -5.74
CA HIS A 39 18.36 -11.95 -6.19
C HIS A 39 17.44 -11.99 -7.42
N THR A 40 17.95 -12.53 -8.53
CA THR A 40 17.16 -12.78 -9.74
C THR A 40 17.06 -14.28 -9.96
N PRO A 41 15.85 -14.87 -9.94
CA PRO A 41 15.68 -16.30 -10.16
C PRO A 41 15.97 -16.68 -11.62
N PRO A 42 16.43 -17.92 -11.88
CA PRO A 42 16.58 -18.43 -13.24
C PRO A 42 15.24 -18.40 -13.99
N PRO A 43 15.23 -18.12 -15.31
CA PRO A 43 13.99 -18.05 -16.10
C PRO A 43 13.14 -19.33 -16.03
N GLN A 44 13.78 -20.50 -15.88
CA GLN A 44 13.07 -21.78 -15.80
C GLN A 44 12.22 -21.90 -14.53
N LEU A 45 12.59 -21.23 -13.44
CA LEU A 45 11.76 -21.20 -12.22
C LEU A 45 10.56 -20.28 -12.42
N VAL A 46 10.78 -19.09 -12.99
CA VAL A 46 9.73 -18.10 -13.23
C VAL A 46 8.63 -18.67 -14.13
N GLN A 47 8.98 -19.48 -15.13
CA GLN A 47 8.00 -20.12 -16.02
C GLN A 47 7.12 -21.18 -15.35
N ARG A 48 7.44 -21.62 -14.12
CA ARG A 48 6.66 -22.63 -13.40
C ARG A 48 5.53 -22.03 -12.57
N VAL A 49 5.52 -20.71 -12.36
CA VAL A 49 4.50 -20.00 -11.59
C VAL A 49 3.61 -19.20 -12.53
N THR A 50 2.30 -19.26 -12.31
CA THR A 50 1.31 -18.39 -12.93
C THR A 50 0.89 -17.35 -11.91
N VAL A 51 0.87 -16.08 -12.33
CA VAL A 51 0.59 -14.95 -11.44
C VAL A 51 -0.45 -14.05 -12.07
N VAL A 52 -1.50 -13.75 -11.31
CA VAL A 52 -2.50 -12.74 -11.58
C VAL A 52 -2.27 -11.60 -10.59
N LEU A 53 -1.90 -10.43 -11.13
CA LEU A 53 -1.75 -9.18 -10.40
C LEU A 53 -2.41 -8.07 -11.20
N HIS A 54 -3.70 -7.87 -10.92
CA HIS A 54 -4.48 -6.81 -11.55
C HIS A 54 -4.84 -5.73 -10.54
N THR A 55 -4.90 -4.49 -11.02
CA THR A 55 -5.22 -3.32 -10.21
C THR A 55 -6.58 -3.49 -9.52
N LEU A 56 -6.61 -3.32 -8.20
CA LEU A 56 -7.86 -3.25 -7.44
C LEU A 56 -8.41 -1.83 -7.55
N LYS A 57 -9.68 -1.68 -7.92
CA LYS A 57 -10.33 -0.37 -8.01
C LYS A 57 -11.24 -0.14 -6.80
N VAL A 58 -11.15 1.04 -6.22
CA VAL A 58 -11.93 1.43 -5.04
C VAL A 58 -12.28 2.90 -5.14
N VAL A 59 -13.40 3.30 -4.52
CA VAL A 59 -13.74 4.72 -4.36
C VAL A 59 -13.09 5.22 -3.08
N GLU A 60 -12.73 6.50 -3.04
CA GLU A 60 -12.27 7.16 -1.82
C GLU A 60 -13.22 6.90 -0.62
N GLY A 61 -12.63 6.59 0.53
CA GLY A 61 -13.35 6.24 1.77
C GLY A 61 -14.14 4.92 1.72
N ALA A 62 -14.21 4.27 0.56
CA ALA A 62 -14.93 3.03 0.37
C ALA A 62 -14.04 1.80 0.53
N ALA A 63 -14.67 0.63 0.42
CA ALA A 63 -13.99 -0.65 0.51
C ALA A 63 -14.20 -1.50 -0.75
N ALA A 64 -13.19 -2.30 -1.11
CA ALA A 64 -13.21 -3.21 -2.24
C ALA A 64 -12.71 -4.60 -1.83
N VAL A 65 -13.31 -5.64 -2.41
CA VAL A 65 -12.94 -7.04 -2.13
C VAL A 65 -11.75 -7.45 -2.98
N LEU A 66 -10.71 -7.96 -2.33
CA LEU A 66 -9.57 -8.59 -2.99
C LEU A 66 -9.92 -10.06 -3.29
N SER A 67 -9.94 -10.40 -4.58
CA SER A 67 -10.30 -11.72 -5.09
C SER A 67 -9.22 -12.28 -6.02
N GLN A 68 -9.37 -13.52 -6.47
CA GLN A 68 -8.42 -14.15 -7.41
C GLN A 68 -8.33 -13.46 -8.78
N ALA A 69 -9.30 -12.61 -9.12
CA ALA A 69 -9.20 -11.76 -10.32
C ALA A 69 -8.12 -10.68 -10.18
N HIS A 70 -7.75 -10.35 -8.95
CA HIS A 70 -6.77 -9.32 -8.60
C HIS A 70 -5.45 -9.93 -8.15
N LEU A 71 -5.50 -10.93 -7.26
CA LEU A 71 -4.33 -11.59 -6.69
C LEU A 71 -4.51 -13.11 -6.71
N ASP A 72 -3.77 -13.80 -7.57
CA ASP A 72 -3.70 -15.25 -7.59
C ASP A 72 -2.29 -15.71 -7.98
N VAL A 73 -1.70 -16.59 -7.18
CA VAL A 73 -0.37 -17.15 -7.41
C VAL A 73 -0.49 -18.67 -7.39
N THR A 74 -0.26 -19.31 -8.53
CA THR A 74 -0.48 -20.74 -8.70
C THR A 74 0.73 -21.43 -9.33
N MET A 75 1.00 -22.66 -8.89
CA MET A 75 2.10 -23.50 -9.39
C MET A 75 1.76 -24.97 -9.16
N LEU A 76 2.17 -25.86 -10.07
CA LEU A 76 1.97 -27.30 -9.91
C LEU A 76 2.68 -27.81 -8.65
N GLY A 77 1.92 -28.42 -7.72
CA GLY A 77 2.42 -28.94 -6.46
C GLY A 77 2.40 -27.92 -5.31
N LEU A 78 1.93 -26.69 -5.55
CA LEU A 78 1.70 -25.68 -4.52
C LEU A 78 0.26 -25.78 -4.04
N SER A 79 0.05 -26.08 -2.76
CA SER A 79 -1.27 -26.44 -2.23
C SER A 79 -1.94 -25.33 -1.42
N SER A 80 -1.16 -24.48 -0.76
CA SER A 80 -1.66 -23.38 0.06
C SER A 80 -0.60 -22.29 0.18
N LEU A 81 -1.06 -21.04 0.15
CA LEU A 81 -0.23 -19.84 0.26
C LEU A 81 -0.78 -18.90 1.32
N GLU A 82 0.16 -18.26 2.02
CA GLU A 82 -0.08 -17.12 2.88
C GLU A 82 0.66 -15.91 2.32
N TYR A 83 -0.03 -14.78 2.31
CA TYR A 83 0.46 -13.49 1.88
C TYR A 83 0.71 -12.64 3.12
N GLU A 84 1.93 -12.14 3.25
CA GLU A 84 2.34 -11.23 4.31
C GLU A 84 2.74 -9.88 3.70
N LEU A 85 2.23 -8.78 4.27
CA LEU A 85 2.63 -7.44 3.88
C LEU A 85 4.08 -7.18 4.29
N THR A 86 4.88 -6.75 3.33
CA THR A 86 6.28 -6.37 3.56
C THR A 86 6.41 -4.94 4.08
N HIS A 87 5.42 -4.10 3.78
CA HIS A 87 5.33 -2.71 4.18
C HIS A 87 3.88 -2.38 4.58
N PRO A 88 3.69 -1.46 5.53
CA PRO A 88 2.35 -0.94 5.81
C PRO A 88 1.82 -0.20 4.57
N MET A 89 0.52 -0.32 4.34
CA MET A 89 -0.18 0.43 3.29
C MET A 89 -0.22 1.92 3.66
N ALA A 90 -0.19 2.79 2.66
CA ALA A 90 -0.06 4.23 2.90
C ALA A 90 -1.42 4.91 3.13
N HIS A 91 -2.48 4.43 2.47
CA HIS A 91 -3.78 5.12 2.37
C HIS A 91 -4.97 4.19 2.65
N GLY A 92 -4.74 3.12 3.40
CA GLY A 92 -5.79 2.16 3.73
C GLY A 92 -5.29 0.98 4.53
N TRP A 93 -6.14 -0.04 4.65
CA TRP A 93 -5.82 -1.29 5.36
C TRP A 93 -6.60 -2.46 4.78
N LEU A 94 -6.18 -3.68 5.18
CA LEU A 94 -6.88 -4.91 4.85
C LEU A 94 -7.63 -5.47 6.06
N ASP A 95 -8.85 -5.94 5.84
CA ASP A 95 -9.62 -6.73 6.78
C ASP A 95 -9.83 -8.15 6.23
N VAL A 96 -9.97 -9.12 7.13
CA VAL A 96 -10.53 -10.44 6.79
C VAL A 96 -11.92 -10.56 7.40
N LEU A 97 -12.89 -10.89 6.57
CA LEU A 97 -14.29 -11.06 6.92
C LEU A 97 -14.59 -12.53 7.23
N LEU A 98 -15.71 -12.78 7.92
CA LEU A 98 -16.36 -14.08 7.98
C LEU A 98 -17.21 -14.31 6.71
N GLN A 99 -17.74 -15.52 6.54
CA GLN A 99 -18.58 -15.84 5.37
C GLN A 99 -19.90 -15.06 5.35
N ASP A 100 -20.38 -14.61 6.51
CA ASP A 100 -21.58 -13.76 6.64
C ASP A 100 -21.27 -12.26 6.42
N GLY A 101 -20.02 -11.92 6.07
CA GLY A 101 -19.56 -10.55 5.84
C GLY A 101 -19.21 -9.77 7.11
N SER A 102 -19.38 -10.36 8.30
CA SER A 102 -18.95 -9.72 9.55
C SER A 102 -17.43 -9.67 9.66
N LEU A 103 -16.91 -8.69 10.40
CA LEU A 103 -15.47 -8.50 10.56
C LEU A 103 -14.88 -9.63 11.42
N ALA A 104 -13.97 -10.43 10.85
CA ALA A 104 -13.28 -11.49 11.58
C ALA A 104 -11.96 -11.00 12.18
N ARG A 105 -11.11 -10.39 11.33
CA ARG A 105 -9.81 -9.86 11.70
C ARG A 105 -9.63 -8.48 11.07
N PRO A 106 -9.59 -7.40 11.86
CA PRO A 106 -9.34 -6.06 11.34
C PRO A 106 -7.86 -5.81 11.09
N ASN A 107 -7.56 -4.93 10.14
CA ASN A 107 -6.21 -4.38 9.86
C ASN A 107 -5.10 -5.44 9.87
N VAL A 108 -5.27 -6.46 9.05
CA VAL A 108 -4.34 -7.58 8.94
C VAL A 108 -3.14 -7.23 8.06
N SER A 109 -1.96 -7.72 8.45
CA SER A 109 -0.80 -7.82 7.57
C SER A 109 -0.66 -9.21 6.94
N LEU A 110 -1.53 -10.16 7.30
CA LEU A 110 -1.42 -11.58 6.95
C LEU A 110 -2.79 -12.14 6.53
N PHE A 111 -2.84 -12.77 5.37
CA PHE A 111 -4.05 -13.41 4.84
C PHE A 111 -3.70 -14.55 3.88
N THR A 112 -4.63 -15.46 3.63
CA THR A 112 -4.38 -16.67 2.84
C THR A 112 -4.96 -16.60 1.43
N ALA A 113 -4.40 -17.37 0.50
CA ALA A 113 -4.99 -17.55 -0.84
C ALA A 113 -6.42 -18.12 -0.77
N GLN A 114 -6.71 -18.95 0.23
CA GLN A 114 -8.07 -19.43 0.46
C GLN A 114 -9.03 -18.30 0.84
N GLU A 115 -8.62 -17.36 1.70
CA GLU A 115 -9.44 -16.21 2.08
C GLU A 115 -9.69 -15.27 0.89
N VAL A 116 -8.69 -15.07 0.02
CA VAL A 116 -8.85 -14.34 -1.25
C VAL A 116 -9.84 -15.05 -2.18
N GLY A 117 -9.69 -16.38 -2.37
CA GLY A 117 -10.63 -17.17 -3.18
C GLY A 117 -12.06 -17.20 -2.62
N GLN A 118 -12.20 -17.07 -1.30
CA GLN A 118 -13.50 -16.98 -0.63
C GLN A 118 -14.07 -15.56 -0.57
N HIS A 119 -13.42 -14.57 -1.20
CA HIS A 119 -13.87 -13.17 -1.20
C HIS A 119 -13.94 -12.55 0.21
N ARG A 120 -13.07 -13.01 1.12
CA ARG A 120 -13.07 -12.60 2.53
C ARG A 120 -12.04 -11.52 2.83
N VAL A 121 -11.11 -11.23 1.92
CA VAL A 121 -10.12 -10.16 2.10
C VAL A 121 -10.68 -8.87 1.51
N ARG A 122 -10.70 -7.80 2.31
CA ARG A 122 -11.28 -6.50 1.92
C ARG A 122 -10.28 -5.39 2.18
N TYR A 123 -9.98 -4.59 1.16
CA TYR A 123 -9.29 -3.33 1.32
C TYR A 123 -10.27 -2.20 1.65
N THR A 124 -9.91 -1.31 2.55
CA THR A 124 -10.65 -0.09 2.86
C THR A 124 -9.72 1.12 2.71
N HIS A 125 -10.13 2.09 1.90
CA HIS A 125 -9.42 3.35 1.73
C HIS A 125 -9.71 4.28 2.92
N ASP A 126 -8.71 5.04 3.38
CA ASP A 126 -8.80 5.88 4.59
C ASP A 126 -9.58 7.20 4.42
N GLY A 127 -9.95 7.54 3.18
CA GLY A 127 -10.65 8.78 2.83
C GLY A 127 -9.72 9.97 2.59
N SER A 128 -8.42 9.73 2.39
CA SER A 128 -7.50 10.76 1.92
C SER A 128 -7.62 11.01 0.41
N GLU A 129 -7.31 12.24 -0.01
CA GLU A 129 -7.34 12.68 -1.41
C GLU A 129 -6.19 12.11 -2.25
N THR A 130 -6.11 10.79 -2.33
CA THR A 130 -5.03 10.05 -3.01
C THR A 130 -5.60 9.20 -4.12
N ARG A 131 -4.85 9.09 -5.23
CA ARG A 131 -5.30 8.39 -6.44
C ARG A 131 -4.88 6.92 -6.47
N SER A 132 -4.01 6.52 -5.56
CA SER A 132 -3.43 5.18 -5.55
C SER A 132 -2.88 4.78 -4.19
N ASP A 133 -2.92 3.49 -3.90
CA ASP A 133 -2.21 2.85 -2.80
C ASP A 133 -1.48 1.60 -3.33
N LEU A 134 -0.57 1.03 -2.54
CA LEU A 134 0.26 -0.09 -2.97
C LEU A 134 0.28 -1.20 -1.93
N LEU A 135 -0.13 -2.39 -2.36
CA LEU A 135 -0.03 -3.62 -1.58
C LEU A 135 1.29 -4.32 -1.92
N GLN A 136 2.30 -4.20 -1.08
CA GLN A 136 3.58 -4.90 -1.23
C GLN A 136 3.62 -6.13 -0.35
N PHE A 137 3.77 -7.33 -0.92
CA PHE A 137 3.63 -8.57 -0.19
C PHE A 137 4.70 -9.61 -0.54
N VAL A 138 4.86 -10.57 0.37
CA VAL A 138 5.53 -11.85 0.13
C VAL A 138 4.51 -12.96 0.26
N ALA A 139 4.44 -13.84 -0.74
CA ALA A 139 3.67 -15.07 -0.71
C ALA A 139 4.60 -16.24 -0.35
N VAL A 140 4.25 -16.99 0.68
CA VAL A 140 5.02 -18.14 1.16
C VAL A 140 4.09 -19.35 1.25
N SER A 141 4.61 -20.55 0.93
CA SER A 141 3.85 -21.78 1.18
C SER A 141 3.61 -21.95 2.68
N THR A 142 2.37 -22.27 3.06
CA THR A 142 2.03 -22.61 4.45
C THR A 142 2.34 -24.05 4.82
N ARG A 143 2.88 -24.84 3.87
CA ARG A 143 3.32 -26.22 4.09
C ARG A 143 4.84 -26.32 3.95
N GLU A 144 5.34 -27.55 3.84
CA GLU A 144 6.77 -27.81 3.70
C GLU A 144 7.31 -27.46 2.30
N GLU A 145 6.45 -27.06 1.35
CA GLU A 145 6.86 -26.74 -0.01
C GLU A 145 7.83 -25.54 -0.03
N ASP A 146 8.90 -25.65 -0.84
CA ASP A 146 9.90 -24.59 -0.95
C ASP A 146 9.47 -23.54 -1.99
N PHE A 147 8.73 -22.54 -1.52
CA PHE A 147 8.18 -21.49 -2.38
C PHE A 147 8.17 -20.13 -1.68
N LEU A 148 8.63 -19.11 -2.41
CA LEU A 148 8.49 -17.71 -2.07
C LEU A 148 8.26 -16.87 -3.34
N TYR A 149 7.36 -15.91 -3.26
CA TYR A 149 7.12 -14.94 -4.33
C TYR A 149 6.93 -13.55 -3.73
N VAL A 150 7.76 -12.59 -4.10
CA VAL A 150 7.57 -11.18 -3.76
C VAL A 150 6.80 -10.49 -4.89
N GLY A 151 5.73 -9.78 -4.55
CA GLY A 151 4.87 -9.10 -5.50
C GLY A 151 4.34 -7.78 -4.97
N GLU A 152 3.82 -6.97 -5.89
CA GLU A 152 3.18 -5.71 -5.60
C GLU A 152 1.87 -5.65 -6.39
N LEU A 153 0.79 -5.19 -5.75
CA LEU A 153 -0.51 -4.99 -6.38
C LEU A 153 -0.91 -3.52 -6.22
N GLU A 154 -1.16 -2.87 -7.34
CA GLU A 154 -1.60 -1.48 -7.39
C GLU A 154 -3.08 -1.38 -7.01
N ILE A 155 -3.42 -0.39 -6.19
CA ILE A 155 -4.79 -0.01 -5.89
C ILE A 155 -5.04 1.34 -6.53
N SER A 156 -6.05 1.42 -7.39
CA SER A 156 -6.48 2.66 -8.02
C SER A 156 -7.70 3.19 -7.29
N VAL A 157 -7.56 4.42 -6.78
CA VAL A 157 -8.58 5.10 -5.99
C VAL A 157 -9.28 6.13 -6.88
N ASN A 158 -10.60 6.04 -6.93
CA ASN A 158 -11.44 6.99 -7.64
C ASN A 158 -11.94 8.04 -6.65
N LEU A 159 -11.46 9.26 -6.80
CA LEU A 159 -11.77 10.39 -5.92
C LEU A 159 -13.23 10.85 -6.09
N THR A 160 -13.80 11.37 -5.02
CA THR A 160 -15.16 11.93 -4.96
C THR A 160 -15.12 13.36 -4.46
N ASN A 161 -15.98 14.24 -4.99
CA ASN A 161 -16.04 15.63 -4.53
C ASN A 161 -16.87 15.71 -3.24
N ASP A 162 -16.35 15.25 -2.12
CA ASP A 162 -17.07 15.15 -0.84
C ASP A 162 -16.62 16.16 0.22
N ASN A 163 -15.61 16.97 -0.07
CA ASN A 163 -15.21 18.07 0.78
C ASN A 163 -15.96 19.37 0.45
N VAL A 164 -16.17 20.19 1.49
CA VAL A 164 -16.73 21.54 1.32
C VAL A 164 -15.62 22.58 1.39
N PRO A 165 -15.71 23.69 0.64
CA PRO A 165 -14.70 24.74 0.71
C PRO A 165 -14.57 25.30 2.13
N VAL A 166 -13.36 25.25 2.69
CA VAL A 166 -13.05 25.79 4.02
C VAL A 166 -12.34 27.13 3.88
N ARG A 167 -12.68 28.10 4.73
CA ARG A 167 -12.05 29.42 4.71
C ARG A 167 -10.58 29.31 5.11
N ALA A 168 -9.68 29.61 4.18
CA ALA A 168 -8.23 29.54 4.37
C ALA A 168 -7.65 30.77 5.06
N VAL A 169 -8.32 31.92 4.90
CA VAL A 169 -7.90 33.18 5.49
C VAL A 169 -9.01 33.73 6.37
N ASP A 170 -8.81 33.67 7.68
CA ASP A 170 -9.67 34.33 8.65
C ASP A 170 -8.99 35.58 9.23
N ARG A 171 -9.24 36.72 8.59
CA ARG A 171 -8.75 38.03 9.01
C ARG A 171 -9.88 39.04 9.06
N VAL A 172 -9.79 39.96 10.02
CA VAL A 172 -10.72 41.08 10.13
C VAL A 172 -10.42 42.09 9.02
N PHE A 173 -11.36 42.28 8.11
CA PHE A 173 -11.27 43.27 7.03
C PHE A 173 -11.68 44.66 7.56
N ARG A 174 -10.70 45.48 7.92
CA ARG A 174 -10.94 46.84 8.42
C ARG A 174 -11.09 47.83 7.27
N VAL A 175 -12.16 48.62 7.33
CA VAL A 175 -12.46 49.73 6.42
C VAL A 175 -12.84 50.94 7.28
N VAL A 176 -12.38 52.12 6.89
CA VAL A 176 -12.74 53.39 7.56
C VAL A 176 -14.07 53.92 7.04
N GLN A 177 -14.74 54.76 7.82
CA GLN A 177 -15.96 55.44 7.37
C GLN A 177 -15.70 56.23 6.08
N ASP A 178 -16.60 56.09 5.10
CA ASP A 178 -16.51 56.66 3.74
C ASP A 178 -15.27 56.24 2.91
N GLY A 179 -14.51 55.23 3.36
CA GLY A 179 -13.38 54.66 2.64
C GLY A 179 -13.72 53.43 1.81
N ALA A 180 -12.86 53.11 0.84
CA ALA A 180 -12.91 51.86 0.08
C ALA A 180 -11.55 51.16 0.15
N ARG A 181 -11.57 49.83 0.20
CA ARG A 181 -10.36 48.98 0.18
C ARG A 181 -10.61 47.78 -0.71
N LEU A 182 -9.65 47.44 -1.55
CA LEU A 182 -9.71 46.26 -2.40
C LEU A 182 -9.67 44.99 -1.54
N ILE A 183 -10.64 44.10 -1.75
CA ILE A 183 -10.61 42.75 -1.19
C ILE A 183 -9.71 41.90 -2.09
N THR A 184 -8.73 41.25 -1.47
CA THR A 184 -7.79 40.36 -2.17
C THR A 184 -7.86 38.94 -1.59
N GLY A 185 -7.18 37.98 -2.22
CA GLY A 185 -7.01 36.64 -1.66
C GLY A 185 -6.32 36.60 -0.28
N GLN A 186 -5.65 37.69 0.12
CA GLN A 186 -5.07 37.85 1.46
C GLN A 186 -6.09 38.28 2.52
N ASP A 187 -7.29 38.68 2.10
CA ASP A 187 -8.39 39.10 2.96
C ASP A 187 -9.49 38.02 3.02
N LEU A 188 -9.74 37.36 1.89
CA LEU A 188 -10.72 36.29 1.76
C LEU A 188 -10.21 35.23 0.78
N SER A 189 -9.97 34.02 1.29
CA SER A 189 -9.60 32.86 0.48
C SER A 189 -10.24 31.60 1.07
N TYR A 190 -10.56 30.66 0.20
CA TYR A 190 -11.09 29.34 0.52
C TYR A 190 -10.20 28.28 -0.11
N MET A 191 -10.07 27.14 0.56
CA MET A 191 -9.43 25.95 0.03
C MET A 191 -10.44 24.82 0.05
N ASP A 192 -10.42 24.04 -1.02
CA ASP A 192 -11.13 22.78 -1.12
C ASP A 192 -10.09 21.66 -1.15
N ALA A 193 -10.37 20.55 -0.46
CA ALA A 193 -9.45 19.43 -0.40
C ALA A 193 -9.55 18.53 -1.63
N ASP A 194 -10.71 18.52 -2.32
CA ASP A 194 -11.01 17.63 -3.43
C ASP A 194 -10.02 17.86 -4.58
N ASN A 195 -9.27 16.83 -4.97
CA ASN A 195 -8.18 16.99 -5.95
C ASN A 195 -8.45 16.34 -7.31
N GLY A 196 -8.94 17.15 -8.25
CA GLY A 196 -9.14 16.75 -9.65
C GLY A 196 -10.41 15.93 -9.87
N THR A 197 -11.44 16.27 -9.10
CA THR A 197 -12.87 16.05 -9.35
C THR A 197 -13.44 17.31 -10.03
N GLY A 198 -14.53 17.16 -10.80
CA GLY A 198 -15.26 18.29 -11.40
C GLY A 198 -16.40 18.74 -10.48
N PRO A 199 -16.95 19.95 -10.69
CA PRO A 199 -18.15 20.37 -9.96
C PRO A 199 -19.32 19.41 -10.27
N GLU A 200 -20.10 19.07 -9.25
CA GLU A 200 -21.36 18.31 -9.38
C GLU A 200 -22.44 19.09 -10.16
#